data_AF-A0A3D4B163-F1
#
_entry.id   AF-A0A3D4B163-F1
#
_cell.length_a   1.000
_cell.length_b   1.000
_cell.length_c   1.000
_cell.angle_alpha   90.00
_cell.angle_beta   90.00
_cell.angle_gamma   90.00
#
_symmetry.space_group_name_H-M   'P 1'
#
loop_
_entity.id
_entity.type
_entity.pdbx_description
1 polymer ?
#
loop_
_entity_poly.entity_id
_entity_poly.type
_entity_poly.pdbx_seq_one_letter_code
_entity_poly.pdbx_strand_id
1 'polypeptide(L)' 'MKSGRENYVDAAGILRSPGEDFIDGSGILRSCRDDFVDYDGTLRAPDEGFIDAAGIYRTQGEDFIDSDGILRSG' A
#
# COMPACT_ATOMS: atom_id res chain seq x y z
N MET A 1 -7.27 -7.71 5.99
CA MET A 1 -7.27 -6.58 5.03
C MET A 1 -8.58 -6.39 4.25
N LYS A 2 -9.38 -5.37 4.63
CA LYS A 2 -10.17 -4.57 3.69
C LYS A 2 -9.85 -3.12 4.05
N SER A 3 -8.79 -2.57 3.48
CA SER A 3 -8.49 -1.15 3.56
C SER A 3 -8.43 -0.64 2.12
N GLY A 4 -9.18 0.42 1.84
CA GLY A 4 -9.44 0.99 0.53
C GLY A 4 -10.77 0.51 -0.03
N ARG A 5 -11.78 1.38 -0.10
CA ARG A 5 -12.92 1.18 -1.02
C ARG A 5 -12.59 1.62 -2.45
N GLU A 6 -11.45 2.27 -2.62
CA GLU A 6 -11.04 2.92 -3.85
C GLU A 6 -9.73 2.36 -4.37
N ASN A 7 -9.51 2.56 -5.67
CA ASN A 7 -8.32 2.13 -6.35
C ASN A 7 -7.13 3.02 -5.96
N TYR A 8 -5.95 2.42 -5.92
CA TYR A 8 -4.69 3.08 -5.55
C TYR A 8 -3.59 2.73 -6.56
N VAL A 9 -2.53 3.52 -6.61
CA VAL A 9 -1.37 3.26 -7.46
C VAL A 9 -0.28 2.54 -6.66
N ASP A 10 0.09 1.32 -7.09
CA ASP A 10 1.15 0.52 -6.46
C ASP A 10 2.54 1.09 -6.75
N ALA A 11 3.59 0.49 -6.17
CA ALA A 11 4.96 1.00 -6.29
C ALA A 11 5.53 0.98 -7.73
N ALA A 12 4.88 0.27 -8.66
CA ALA A 12 5.24 0.25 -10.07
C ALA A 12 4.46 1.28 -10.92
N GLY A 13 3.62 2.11 -10.30
CA GLY A 13 2.80 3.09 -11.02
C GLY A 13 1.54 2.47 -11.66
N ILE A 14 1.09 1.30 -11.20
CA ILE A 14 -0.08 0.60 -11.74
C ILE A 14 -1.29 0.84 -10.85
N LEU A 15 -2.41 1.26 -11.44
CA LEU A 15 -3.69 1.38 -10.74
C LEU A 15 -4.23 -0.01 -10.38
N ARG A 16 -4.48 -0.24 -9.08
CA ARG A 16 -4.98 -1.49 -8.51
C ARG A 16 -6.32 -1.32 -7.84
N SER A 17 -7.14 -2.36 -7.89
CA SER A 17 -8.31 -2.49 -7.03
C SER A 17 -7.93 -3.07 -5.67
N PRO A 18 -8.66 -2.75 -4.60
CA PRO A 18 -8.46 -3.36 -3.30
C PRO A 18 -8.53 -4.90 -3.35
N GLY A 19 -7.49 -5.57 -2.88
CA GLY A 19 -7.40 -7.03 -2.86
C GLY A 19 -6.78 -7.67 -4.11
N GLU A 20 -6.43 -6.89 -5.14
CA GLU A 20 -5.58 -7.36 -6.24
C GLU A 20 -4.14 -7.58 -5.77
N ASP A 21 -3.40 -8.40 -6.52
CA ASP A 21 -1.95 -8.49 -6.38
C ASP A 21 -1.31 -7.16 -6.80
N PHE A 22 -0.23 -6.77 -6.13
CA PHE A 22 0.39 -5.46 -6.26
C PHE A 22 1.91 -5.55 -6.22
N ILE A 23 2.60 -4.52 -6.72
CA ILE A 23 4.05 -4.37 -6.57
C ILE A 23 4.35 -3.63 -5.26
N ASP A 24 5.13 -4.25 -4.37
CA ASP A 24 5.55 -3.65 -3.10
C ASP A 24 6.72 -2.65 -3.27
N GLY A 25 7.11 -1.96 -2.20
CA GLY A 25 8.19 -0.97 -2.20
C GLY A 25 9.57 -1.51 -2.61
N SER A 26 9.74 -2.84 -2.67
CA SER A 26 10.95 -3.49 -3.16
C SER A 26 10.88 -3.90 -4.64
N GLY A 27 9.75 -3.64 -5.32
CA GLY A 27 9.55 -4.00 -6.72
C GLY A 27 9.08 -5.43 -6.94
N ILE A 28 8.58 -6.12 -5.91
CA ILE A 28 8.16 -7.52 -5.97
C ILE A 28 6.63 -7.61 -6.06
N LEU A 29 6.10 -8.49 -6.93
CA LEU A 29 4.68 -8.81 -6.98
C LEU A 29 4.26 -9.64 -5.75
N ARG A 30 3.26 -9.16 -5.02
CA ARG A 30 2.72 -9.75 -3.79
C ARG A 30 1.23 -9.99 -3.94
N SER A 31 0.73 -11.05 -3.29
CA SER A 31 -0.69 -11.12 -2.98
C SER A 31 -1.03 -10.12 -1.89
N CYS A 32 -2.28 -9.63 -1.87
CA CYS A 32 -2.81 -8.76 -0.81
C CYS A 32 -2.83 -9.39 0.60
N ARG A 33 -2.32 -10.62 0.76
CA ARG A 33 -2.21 -11.32 2.05
C ARG A 33 -0.77 -11.71 2.38
N ASP A 34 0.18 -11.41 1.51
CA ASP A 34 1.58 -11.66 1.76
C ASP A 34 2.17 -10.53 2.62
N ASP A 35 3.26 -10.83 3.32
CA ASP A 35 4.11 -9.78 3.86
C ASP A 35 4.68 -8.94 2.70
N PHE A 36 4.80 -7.63 2.91
CA PHE A 36 5.16 -6.67 1.88
C PHE A 36 6.19 -5.66 2.40
N VAL A 37 6.97 -5.09 1.50
CA VAL A 37 7.86 -3.97 1.82
C VAL A 37 7.09 -2.66 1.63
N ASP A 38 6.99 -1.84 2.68
CA ASP A 38 6.34 -0.53 2.59
C ASP A 38 7.27 0.54 1.97
N TYR A 39 6.85 1.80 1.97
CA TYR A 39 7.58 2.87 1.29
C TYR A 39 8.91 3.25 1.98
N ASP A 40 9.11 2.90 3.26
CA ASP A 40 10.38 3.14 3.96
C ASP A 40 11.39 1.98 3.81
N GLY A 41 10.97 0.89 3.17
CA GLY A 41 11.80 -0.30 2.98
C GLY A 41 11.65 -1.36 4.07
N THR A 42 10.69 -1.22 4.99
CA THR A 42 10.43 -2.21 6.05
C THR A 42 9.50 -3.32 5.58
N LEU A 43 9.82 -4.57 5.91
CA LEU A 43 8.92 -5.71 5.73
C LEU A 43 7.81 -5.69 6.79
N ARG A 44 6.55 -5.68 6.36
CA ARG A 44 5.35 -5.57 7.17
C ARG A 44 4.43 -6.77 6.96
N ALA A 45 3.71 -7.15 8.01
CA ALA A 45 2.58 -8.06 7.87
C ALA A 45 1.36 -7.34 7.26
N PRO A 46 0.45 -8.04 6.55
CA PRO A 46 -0.70 -7.42 5.88
C PRO A 46 -1.65 -6.63 6.80
N ASP A 47 -1.76 -6.98 8.07
CA ASP A 47 -2.62 -6.23 9.02
C ASP A 47 -1.83 -5.28 9.94
N GLU A 48 -0.53 -5.07 9.67
CA GLU A 48 0.32 -4.07 10.33
C GLU A 48 0.11 -2.69 9.69
N GLY A 49 0.41 -1.62 10.44
CA GLY A 49 0.54 -0.29 9.83
C GLY A 49 1.78 -0.19 8.94
N PHE A 50 1.82 0.83 8.09
CA PHE A 50 2.83 0.99 7.05
C PHE A 50 3.19 2.46 6.84
N ILE A 51 4.37 2.74 6.26
CA ILE A 51 4.73 4.07 5.77
C ILE A 51 4.16 4.30 4.37
N ASP A 52 3.38 5.37 4.19
CA ASP A 52 2.85 5.78 2.88
C ASP A 52 3.89 6.54 2.02
N ALA A 53 3.53 6.91 0.79
CA ALA A 53 4.46 7.59 -0.13
C ALA A 53 4.89 9.00 0.32
N ALA A 54 4.20 9.59 1.30
CA ALA A 54 4.59 10.85 1.92
C ALA A 54 5.53 10.65 3.13
N GLY A 55 5.87 9.42 3.48
CA GLY A 55 6.73 9.10 4.62
C GLY A 55 5.98 9.11 5.97
N ILE A 56 4.65 8.99 5.97
CA ILE A 56 3.83 9.02 7.19
C ILE A 56 3.38 7.61 7.54
N TYR A 57 3.51 7.23 8.83
CA TYR A 57 2.97 5.97 9.34
C TYR A 57 1.45 6.01 9.41
N ARG A 58 0.81 4.99 8.82
CA ARG A 58 -0.64 4.81 8.73
C ARG A 58 -1.08 3.54 9.41
N THR A 59 -2.29 3.58 9.97
CA THR A 59 -3.00 2.41 10.47
C THR A 59 -4.21 2.09 9.59
N GLN A 60 -4.78 0.89 9.77
CA GLN A 60 -5.89 0.42 8.94
C GLN A 60 -7.08 1.39 8.96
N GLY A 61 -7.57 1.76 7.76
CA GLY A 61 -8.69 2.68 7.58
C GLY A 61 -8.33 4.16 7.57
N GLU A 62 -7.07 4.54 7.78
CA GLU A 62 -6.62 5.93 7.58
C GLU A 62 -6.41 6.25 6.10
N ASP A 63 -6.73 7.48 5.72
CA ASP A 63 -6.37 7.99 4.40
C ASP A 63 -4.84 8.03 4.25
N PHE A 64 -4.34 7.73 3.05
CA PHE A 64 -2.91 7.60 2.76
C PHE A 64 -2.54 8.22 1.42
N ILE A 65 -1.26 8.52 1.21
CA ILE A 65 -0.74 8.98 -0.09
C ILE A 65 -0.22 7.77 -0.87
N ASP A 66 -0.77 7.52 -2.07
CA ASP A 66 -0.30 6.45 -2.95
C ASP A 66 0.99 6.83 -3.71
N SER A 67 1.51 5.90 -4.52
CA SER A 67 2.80 6.07 -5.19
C SER A 67 2.83 7.21 -6.23
N ASP A 68 1.66 7.67 -6.69
CA ASP A 68 1.53 8.83 -7.59
C ASP A 68 1.39 10.16 -6.82
N GLY A 69 1.42 10.12 -5.48
CA GLY A 69 1.27 11.30 -4.64
C GLY A 69 -0.18 11.72 -4.41
N ILE A 70 -1.15 10.85 -4.67
CA ILE A 70 -2.59 11.15 -4.56
C ILE A 70 -3.11 10.67 -3.20
N LEU A 71 -3.89 11.52 -2.53
CA LEU A 71 -4.60 11.13 -1.30
C LEU A 71 -5.69 10.13 -1.63
N ARG A 72 -5.65 9.00 -0.93
CA ARG A 72 -6.60 7.89 -1.05
C ARG A 72 -7.35 7.64 0.24
N SER A 73 -8.62 7.28 0.12
CA SER A 73 -9.43 6.81 1.25
C SER A 73 -9.08 5.38 1.65
N GLY A 74 -8.82 5.20 2.96
CA GLY A 74 -8.41 3.94 3.58
C GLY A 74 -9.49 2.89 3.78
#